data_AF-V9Z4D1-F1
#
_entry.id   AF-V9Z4D1-F1
#
_cell.length_a   1.000
_cell.length_b   1.000
_cell.length_c   1.000
_cell.angle_alpha   90.00
_cell.angle_beta   90.00
_cell.angle_gamma   90.00
#
_symmetry.space_group_name_H-M   'P 1'
#
loop_
_entity.id
_entity.type
_entity.pdbx_description
1 polymer ?
#
loop_
_entity_poly.entity_id
_entity_poly.type
_entity_poly.pdbx_seq_one_letter_code
_entity_poly.pdbx_strand_id
1 'polypeptide(L)'
;MEPFGVGQTVRRRDVFRGRVWSTQALRVIEDTPTALITCAWPGAHVRVPEAYARVRRGDGSASREEAVRQLAEGTWTLSAGEWQETVLLLWKAPGAYFSVNAFYSGDADHRLLTWYVNFERPNVRRPGGFDTFDLLVDLLIDADLSGWRWKDEDEYAHGRRLGIIDDAEHAHVDAAREQALALLAERAGPFAEAERWAAWRRDPAWPTPSLPAPPT
;
A
#
# COMPACT_ATOMS: atom_id res chain seq x y z
N MET A 1 -19.98 5.01 9.57
CA MET A 1 -19.93 5.51 8.17
C MET A 1 -20.18 4.32 7.26
N GLU A 2 -20.90 4.51 6.17
CA GLU A 2 -21.33 3.42 5.28
C GLU A 2 -20.12 2.71 4.62
N PRO A 3 -20.24 1.39 4.37
CA PRO A 3 -19.24 0.65 3.61
C PRO A 3 -19.16 1.19 2.18
N PHE A 4 -17.98 1.11 1.57
CA PHE A 4 -17.82 1.42 0.16
C PHE A 4 -18.50 0.34 -0.69
N GLY A 5 -19.27 0.74 -1.69
CA GLY A 5 -19.89 -0.20 -2.62
C GLY A 5 -18.86 -1.00 -3.42
N VAL A 6 -19.12 -2.29 -3.62
CA VAL A 6 -18.34 -3.16 -4.52
C VAL A 6 -18.29 -2.55 -5.92
N GLY A 7 -17.11 -2.58 -6.53
CA GLY A 7 -16.90 -1.97 -7.84
C GLY A 7 -16.71 -0.46 -7.81
N GLN A 8 -16.82 0.22 -6.66
CA GLN A 8 -16.54 1.65 -6.53
C GLN A 8 -15.02 1.92 -6.65
N THR A 9 -14.66 3.03 -7.28
CA THR A 9 -13.30 3.57 -7.16
C THR A 9 -13.19 4.41 -5.89
N VAL A 10 -12.24 4.07 -5.02
CA VAL A 10 -11.91 4.80 -3.80
C VAL A 10 -10.50 5.36 -3.88
N ARG A 11 -10.28 6.49 -3.21
CA ARG A 11 -8.97 7.14 -3.12
C ARG A 11 -8.28 6.76 -1.80
N ARG A 12 -7.20 5.98 -1.88
CA ARG A 12 -6.22 5.83 -0.79
C ARG A 12 -5.33 7.06 -0.77
N ARG A 13 -5.16 7.68 0.40
CA ARG A 13 -4.24 8.80 0.60
C ARG A 13 -3.28 8.50 1.74
N ASP A 14 -2.00 8.61 1.49
CA ASP A 14 -1.02 8.69 2.57
C ASP A 14 -0.98 10.13 3.07
N VAL A 15 -1.26 10.35 4.35
CA VAL A 15 -1.34 11.69 4.95
C VAL A 15 -0.37 11.81 6.11
N PHE A 16 0.59 12.71 5.96
CA PHE A 16 1.59 13.03 6.97
C PHE A 16 1.45 14.47 7.42
N ARG A 17 1.34 14.69 8.74
CA ARG A 17 1.20 16.02 9.36
C ARG A 17 0.18 16.92 8.65
N GLY A 18 -0.97 16.35 8.28
CA GLY A 18 -2.08 17.04 7.61
C GLY A 18 -1.92 17.27 6.11
N ARG A 19 -0.82 16.82 5.49
CA ARG A 19 -0.56 16.96 4.05
C ARG A 19 -0.52 15.61 3.36
N VAL A 20 -0.99 15.57 2.12
CA VAL A 20 -1.00 14.35 1.30
C VAL A 20 0.41 14.06 0.77
N TRP A 21 0.94 12.90 1.12
CA TRP A 21 2.23 12.36 0.68
C TRP A 21 2.11 11.55 -0.61
N SER A 22 1.04 10.78 -0.75
CA SER A 22 0.70 10.06 -1.99
C SER A 22 -0.79 9.81 -2.08
N THR A 23 -1.27 9.56 -3.30
CA THR A 23 -2.63 9.10 -3.55
C THR A 23 -2.65 7.97 -4.56
N GLN A 24 -3.53 7.00 -4.37
CA GLN A 24 -3.75 5.90 -5.30
C GLN A 24 -5.25 5.69 -5.50
N ALA A 25 -5.67 5.54 -6.75
CA ALA A 25 -7.01 5.07 -7.07
C ALA A 25 -7.05 3.54 -6.93
N LEU A 26 -7.99 3.07 -6.13
CA LEU A 26 -8.21 1.65 -5.86
C LEU A 26 -9.64 1.29 -6.21
N ARG A 27 -9.87 0.07 -6.67
CA ARG A 27 -11.20 -0.51 -6.88
C ARG A 27 -11.60 -1.33 -5.67
N VAL A 28 -12.80 -1.11 -5.14
CA VAL A 28 -13.34 -1.92 -4.03
C VAL A 28 -13.76 -3.28 -4.54
N ILE A 29 -13.20 -4.33 -3.92
CA ILE A 29 -13.60 -5.72 -4.12
C ILE A 29 -14.63 -6.12 -3.08
N GLU A 30 -14.36 -5.77 -1.83
CA GLU A 30 -15.19 -6.10 -0.69
C GLU A 30 -14.97 -5.07 0.42
N ASP A 31 -16.01 -4.73 1.16
CA ASP A 31 -15.90 -3.87 2.34
C ASP A 31 -16.82 -4.37 3.45
N THR A 32 -16.25 -5.11 4.38
CA THR A 32 -16.97 -5.75 5.49
C THR A 32 -16.49 -5.25 6.84
N PRO A 33 -17.15 -5.63 7.94
CA PRO A 33 -16.64 -5.37 9.28
C PRO A 33 -15.29 -6.03 9.58
N THR A 34 -14.87 -7.04 8.81
CA THR A 34 -13.62 -7.78 9.06
C THR A 34 -12.46 -7.27 8.22
N ALA A 35 -12.71 -6.76 7.01
CA ALA A 35 -11.68 -6.21 6.15
C ALA A 35 -12.22 -5.31 5.04
N LEU A 36 -11.38 -4.37 4.62
CA LEU A 36 -11.47 -3.72 3.32
C LEU A 36 -10.55 -4.45 2.34
N ILE A 37 -11.11 -4.92 1.22
CA ILE A 37 -10.37 -5.52 0.12
C ILE A 37 -10.48 -4.61 -1.10
N THR A 38 -9.33 -4.23 -1.65
CA THR A 38 -9.26 -3.36 -2.83
C THR A 38 -8.23 -3.87 -3.82
N CYS A 39 -8.32 -3.45 -5.08
CA CYS A 39 -7.31 -3.78 -6.08
C CYS A 39 -6.92 -2.59 -6.94
N ALA A 40 -5.75 -2.70 -7.57
CA ALA A 40 -5.28 -1.81 -8.62
C ALA A 40 -4.52 -2.62 -9.67
N TRP A 41 -4.39 -2.08 -10.87
CA TRP A 41 -3.70 -2.74 -11.99
C TRP A 41 -3.02 -1.68 -12.85
N PRO A 42 -2.19 -2.06 -13.84
CA PRO A 42 -1.48 -1.11 -14.68
C PRO A 42 -2.43 -0.08 -15.31
N GLY A 43 -2.04 1.20 -15.23
CA GLY A 43 -2.87 2.34 -15.65
C GLY A 43 -3.67 2.99 -14.51
N ALA A 44 -3.81 2.35 -13.34
CA ALA A 44 -4.52 2.96 -12.21
C ALA A 44 -3.84 4.27 -11.79
N HIS A 45 -4.61 5.36 -11.63
CA HIS A 45 -4.02 6.67 -11.37
C HIS A 45 -3.33 6.71 -10.00
N VAL A 46 -2.12 7.27 -9.98
CA VAL A 46 -1.39 7.57 -8.76
C VAL A 46 -0.91 9.02 -8.74
N ARG A 47 -0.66 9.53 -7.54
CA ARG A 47 0.20 10.69 -7.32
C ARG A 47 1.22 10.29 -6.29
N VAL A 48 2.49 10.41 -6.65
CA VAL A 48 3.60 10.00 -5.80
C VAL A 48 4.55 11.18 -5.60
N PRO A 49 5.35 11.18 -4.54
CA PRO A 49 6.42 12.16 -4.34
C PRO A 49 7.32 12.21 -5.58
N GLU A 50 7.61 13.42 -6.08
CA GLU A 50 8.40 13.59 -7.30
C GLU A 50 9.80 12.97 -7.18
N ALA A 51 10.42 13.01 -5.99
CA ALA A 51 11.69 12.34 -5.74
C ALA A 51 11.62 10.81 -6.00
N TYR A 52 10.58 10.13 -5.52
CA TYR A 52 10.36 8.71 -5.84
C TYR A 52 10.05 8.49 -7.32
N ALA A 53 9.29 9.39 -7.94
CA ALA A 53 8.98 9.30 -9.37
C ALA A 53 10.27 9.39 -10.22
N ARG A 54 11.21 10.26 -9.85
CA ARG A 54 12.53 10.39 -10.50
C ARG A 54 13.40 9.14 -10.31
N VAL A 55 13.43 8.58 -9.10
CA VAL A 55 14.12 7.30 -8.83
C VAL A 55 13.58 6.20 -9.75
N ARG A 56 12.25 6.08 -9.87
CA ARG A 56 11.62 5.07 -10.74
C ARG A 56 11.96 5.28 -12.23
N ARG A 57 12.17 6.51 -12.66
CA ARG A 57 12.62 6.85 -14.03
C ARG A 57 14.12 6.63 -14.26
N GLY A 58 14.87 6.17 -13.26
CA GLY A 58 16.31 5.94 -13.37
C GLY A 58 17.15 7.21 -13.32
N ASP A 59 16.63 8.30 -12.75
CA ASP A 59 17.40 9.52 -12.55
C ASP A 59 18.49 9.29 -11.48
N GLY A 60 19.75 9.18 -11.92
CA GLY A 60 20.89 8.91 -11.03
C GLY A 60 21.20 10.00 -10.01
N SER A 61 20.54 11.15 -10.08
CA SER A 61 20.64 12.22 -9.07
C SER A 61 19.50 12.23 -8.05
N ALA A 62 18.52 11.32 -8.18
CA ALA A 62 17.45 11.14 -7.21
C ALA A 62 17.75 9.93 -6.31
N SER A 63 17.36 10.02 -5.04
CA SER A 63 17.46 8.90 -4.10
C SER A 63 16.20 8.78 -3.25
N ARG A 64 15.93 7.57 -2.75
CA ARG A 64 14.84 7.34 -1.79
C ARG A 64 15.09 8.06 -0.47
N GLU A 65 16.34 8.10 -0.02
CA GLU A 65 16.75 8.84 1.18
C GLU A 65 16.38 10.33 1.10
N GLU A 66 16.61 10.97 -0.06
CA GLU A 66 16.20 12.36 -0.28
C GLU A 66 14.68 12.53 -0.25
N ALA A 67 13.91 11.58 -0.78
CA ALA A 67 12.46 11.62 -0.66
C ALA A 67 12.00 11.59 0.82
N VAL A 68 12.64 10.75 1.64
CA VAL A 68 12.33 10.65 3.08
C VAL A 68 12.72 11.93 3.83
N ARG A 69 13.83 12.57 3.47
CA ARG A 69 14.21 13.89 3.99
C ARG A 69 13.16 14.95 3.65
N GLN A 70 12.72 15.00 2.39
CA GLN A 70 11.67 15.94 1.95
C GLN A 70 10.34 15.70 2.67
N LEU A 71 10.00 14.42 2.94
CA LEU A 71 8.84 14.05 3.75
C LEU A 71 8.95 14.63 5.18
N ALA A 72 10.10 14.46 5.84
CA ALA A 72 10.32 14.97 7.18
C ALA A 72 10.21 16.50 7.26
N GLU A 73 10.76 17.19 6.25
CA GLU A 73 10.81 18.65 6.15
C GLU A 73 9.51 19.27 5.63
N GLY A 74 8.62 18.49 5.01
CA GLY A 74 7.42 19.05 4.38
C GLY A 74 7.67 19.69 3.01
N THR A 75 8.76 19.38 2.33
CA THR A 75 9.18 20.11 1.11
C THR A 75 8.81 19.41 -0.19
N TRP A 76 8.16 18.25 -0.12
CA TRP A 76 7.82 17.45 -1.29
C TRP A 76 6.77 18.09 -2.19
N THR A 77 6.86 17.72 -3.47
CA THR A 77 5.81 17.93 -4.48
C THR A 77 5.32 16.58 -4.99
N LEU A 78 4.10 16.55 -5.54
CA LEU A 78 3.50 15.35 -6.09
C LEU A 78 3.50 15.38 -7.61
N SER A 79 3.88 14.25 -8.20
CA SER A 79 3.78 14.03 -9.64
C SER A 79 2.68 13.04 -9.93
N ALA A 80 1.88 13.37 -10.95
CA ALA A 80 0.89 12.45 -11.49
C ALA A 80 1.61 11.30 -12.22
N GLY A 81 1.02 10.12 -12.13
CA GLY A 81 1.47 8.95 -12.86
C GLY A 81 0.43 7.85 -12.83
N GLU A 82 0.85 6.68 -13.26
CA GLU A 82 0.03 5.48 -13.28
C GLU A 82 0.76 4.35 -12.57
N TRP A 83 0.00 3.48 -11.93
CA TRP A 83 0.49 2.20 -11.45
C TRP A 83 1.01 1.40 -12.65
N GLN A 84 2.13 0.70 -12.49
CA GLN A 84 2.78 -0.02 -13.58
C GLN A 84 3.10 -1.46 -13.15
N GLU A 85 3.34 -2.30 -14.16
CA GLU A 85 3.94 -3.65 -14.09
C GLU A 85 3.13 -4.75 -13.40
N THR A 86 2.45 -4.46 -12.30
CA THR A 86 1.81 -5.47 -11.46
C THR A 86 0.32 -5.22 -11.28
N VAL A 87 -0.42 -6.29 -10.99
CA VAL A 87 -1.75 -6.18 -10.39
C VAL A 87 -1.58 -6.34 -8.88
N LEU A 88 -2.32 -5.53 -8.12
CA LEU A 88 -2.33 -5.52 -6.66
C LEU A 88 -3.72 -5.92 -6.17
N LEU A 89 -3.80 -6.87 -5.24
CA LEU A 89 -4.97 -7.10 -4.38
C LEU A 89 -4.55 -6.85 -2.92
N LEU A 90 -5.16 -5.85 -2.30
CA LEU A 90 -4.87 -5.37 -0.96
C LEU A 90 -5.97 -5.82 0.00
N TRP A 91 -5.57 -6.41 1.13
CA TRP A 91 -6.41 -6.71 2.29
C TRP A 91 -5.98 -5.86 3.49
N LYS A 92 -6.95 -5.22 4.13
CA LYS A 92 -6.69 -4.40 5.33
C LYS A 92 -7.77 -4.62 6.38
N ALA A 93 -7.40 -5.26 7.49
CA ALA A 93 -8.25 -5.35 8.65
C ALA A 93 -8.44 -3.98 9.34
N PRO A 94 -9.62 -3.70 9.94
CA PRO A 94 -9.84 -2.50 10.74
C PRO A 94 -8.84 -2.40 11.90
N GLY A 95 -8.32 -1.20 12.14
CA GLY A 95 -7.40 -0.96 13.26
C GLY A 95 -5.97 -1.53 13.09
N ALA A 96 -5.72 -2.36 12.08
CA ALA A 96 -4.41 -2.94 11.85
C ALA A 96 -3.39 -1.88 11.40
N TYR A 97 -2.15 -2.02 11.87
CA TYR A 97 -1.00 -1.20 11.48
C TYR A 97 -0.24 -1.77 10.25
N PHE A 98 -0.89 -2.64 9.49
CA PHE A 98 -0.38 -3.14 8.21
C PHE A 98 -1.51 -3.54 7.26
N SER A 99 -1.25 -3.56 5.96
CA SER A 99 -2.06 -4.29 4.96
C SER A 99 -1.28 -5.50 4.46
N VAL A 100 -2.00 -6.52 3.99
CA VAL A 100 -1.42 -7.67 3.28
C VAL A 100 -1.80 -7.54 1.81
N ASN A 101 -0.80 -7.57 0.95
CA ASN A 101 -0.94 -7.29 -0.47
C ASN A 101 -0.45 -8.49 -1.29
N ALA A 102 -1.30 -9.00 -2.18
CA ALA A 102 -0.89 -9.97 -3.19
C ALA A 102 -0.53 -9.22 -4.48
N PHE A 103 0.70 -9.39 -4.95
CA PHE A 103 1.17 -8.83 -6.21
C PHE A 103 1.24 -9.89 -7.29
N TYR A 104 0.61 -9.63 -8.43
CA TYR A 104 0.58 -10.51 -9.60
C TYR A 104 1.31 -9.87 -10.77
N SER A 105 1.80 -10.69 -11.71
CA SER A 105 2.30 -10.18 -12.99
C SER A 105 1.20 -9.42 -13.74
N GLY A 106 1.57 -8.32 -14.39
CA GLY A 106 0.66 -7.52 -15.22
C GLY A 106 0.48 -8.07 -16.64
N ASP A 107 1.18 -9.16 -16.99
CA ASP A 107 1.04 -9.88 -18.25
C ASP A 107 -0.18 -10.82 -18.25
N ALA A 108 -0.35 -11.54 -19.36
CA ALA A 108 -1.47 -12.46 -19.55
C ALA A 108 -1.45 -13.67 -18.59
N ASP A 109 -0.29 -14.04 -18.06
CA ASP A 109 -0.14 -15.21 -17.18
C ASP A 109 -0.73 -14.93 -15.79
N HIS A 110 -0.72 -13.66 -15.36
CA HIS A 110 -1.29 -13.19 -14.09
C HIS A 110 -0.89 -14.07 -12.90
N ARG A 111 0.41 -14.35 -12.80
CA ARG A 111 0.97 -15.22 -11.77
C ARG A 111 1.16 -14.43 -10.49
N LEU A 112 0.77 -14.98 -9.35
CA LEU A 112 1.15 -14.44 -8.05
C LEU A 112 2.68 -14.43 -7.91
N LEU A 113 3.26 -13.25 -7.70
CA LEU A 113 4.70 -13.04 -7.63
C LEU A 113 5.21 -13.08 -6.19
N THR A 114 4.50 -12.41 -5.28
CA THR A 114 4.87 -12.28 -3.88
C THR A 114 3.68 -11.78 -3.08
N TRP A 115 3.71 -12.08 -1.78
CA TRP A 115 2.91 -11.37 -0.80
C TRP A 115 3.75 -10.29 -0.15
N TYR A 116 3.13 -9.17 0.14
CA TYR A 116 3.80 -7.97 0.63
C TYR A 116 2.99 -7.39 1.78
N VAL A 117 3.60 -7.31 2.97
CA VAL A 117 2.99 -6.63 4.11
C VAL A 117 3.49 -5.20 4.14
N ASN A 118 2.59 -4.25 3.91
CA ASN A 118 2.89 -2.81 3.99
C ASN A 118 2.58 -2.34 5.40
N PHE A 119 3.58 -1.94 6.18
CA PHE A 119 3.32 -1.39 7.51
C PHE A 119 2.87 0.05 7.37
N GLU A 120 1.66 0.34 7.84
CA GLU A 120 0.97 1.60 7.59
C GLU A 120 -0.07 1.86 8.67
N ARG A 121 -0.37 3.13 8.94
CA ARG A 121 -1.39 3.51 9.93
C ARG A 121 -2.77 2.88 9.63
N PRO A 122 -3.61 2.67 10.64
CA PRO A 122 -4.98 2.25 10.44
C PRO A 122 -5.74 3.22 9.52
N ASN A 123 -6.64 2.67 8.70
CA ASN A 123 -7.42 3.47 7.77
C ASN A 123 -8.38 4.42 8.51
N VAL A 124 -8.27 5.72 8.22
CA VAL A 124 -9.26 6.72 8.59
C VAL A 124 -10.14 6.97 7.37
N ARG A 125 -11.33 6.38 7.37
CA ARG A 125 -12.25 6.50 6.24
C ARG A 125 -12.68 7.97 6.02
N ARG A 126 -12.95 8.32 4.75
CA ARG A 126 -13.36 9.65 4.26
C ARG A 126 -14.42 9.52 3.16
N PRO A 127 -15.15 10.59 2.82
CA PRO A 127 -15.93 10.60 1.59
C PRO A 127 -15.06 10.28 0.37
N GLY A 128 -15.44 9.24 -0.39
CA GLY A 128 -14.73 8.80 -1.59
C GLY A 128 -13.41 8.06 -1.36
N GLY A 129 -13.09 7.64 -0.13
CA GLY A 129 -11.91 6.79 0.13
C GLY A 129 -11.43 6.82 1.57
N PHE A 130 -10.12 6.73 1.78
CA PHE A 130 -9.56 6.66 3.13
C PHE A 130 -8.15 7.24 3.19
N ASP A 131 -7.82 7.75 4.37
CA ASP A 131 -6.47 8.18 4.72
C ASP A 131 -5.77 7.05 5.47
N THR A 132 -4.48 6.90 5.20
CA THR A 132 -3.53 6.06 5.94
C THR A 132 -2.19 6.80 5.94
N PHE A 133 -1.11 6.14 6.33
CA PHE A 133 0.24 6.63 6.13
C PHE A 133 1.21 5.46 6.19
N ASP A 134 1.97 5.28 5.12
CA ASP A 134 3.09 4.36 5.05
C ASP A 134 4.12 4.60 6.15
N LEU A 135 4.58 3.52 6.81
CA LEU A 135 5.53 3.56 7.91
C LEU A 135 6.92 3.05 7.49
N LEU A 136 7.25 3.11 6.20
CA LEU A 136 8.60 2.95 5.64
C LEU A 136 9.28 1.61 5.94
N VAL A 137 8.51 0.57 6.22
CA VAL A 137 9.03 -0.78 6.38
C VAL A 137 8.03 -1.78 5.84
N ASP A 138 8.56 -2.89 5.33
CA ASP A 138 7.76 -3.91 4.66
C ASP A 138 8.27 -5.31 4.97
N LEU A 139 7.40 -6.29 4.75
CA LEU A 139 7.74 -7.71 4.78
C LEU A 139 7.41 -8.32 3.43
N LEU A 140 8.40 -8.92 2.79
CA LEU A 140 8.18 -9.73 1.59
C LEU A 140 8.05 -11.20 1.99
N ILE A 141 7.02 -11.84 1.47
CA ILE A 141 6.74 -13.26 1.70
C ILE A 141 6.66 -13.93 0.33
N ASP A 142 7.27 -15.10 0.21
CA ASP A 142 7.31 -15.87 -1.03
C ASP A 142 5.89 -16.29 -1.43
N ALA A 143 5.62 -16.40 -2.74
CA ALA A 143 4.27 -16.67 -3.25
C ALA A 143 3.67 -17.99 -2.71
N ASP A 144 4.53 -18.98 -2.46
CA ASP A 144 4.18 -20.29 -1.89
C ASP A 144 4.18 -20.31 -0.35
N LEU A 145 4.41 -19.15 0.29
CA LEU A 145 4.46 -18.96 1.73
C LEU A 145 5.54 -19.78 2.44
N SER A 146 6.59 -20.19 1.73
CA SER A 146 7.70 -20.99 2.27
C SER A 146 8.73 -20.16 3.05
N GLY A 147 8.83 -18.86 2.75
CA GLY A 147 9.81 -17.97 3.34
C GLY A 147 9.36 -16.52 3.35
N TRP A 148 10.11 -15.70 4.09
CA TRP A 148 9.92 -14.26 4.18
C TRP A 148 11.23 -13.54 4.47
N ARG A 149 11.25 -12.24 4.15
CA ARG A 149 12.36 -11.32 4.47
C ARG A 149 11.85 -9.92 4.73
N TRP A 150 12.49 -9.20 5.65
CA TRP A 150 12.27 -7.77 5.83
C TRP A 150 12.76 -6.98 4.61
N LYS A 151 12.11 -5.86 4.36
CA LYS A 151 12.44 -4.93 3.30
C LYS A 151 12.41 -3.50 3.86
N ASP A 152 13.34 -2.67 3.40
CA ASP A 152 13.45 -1.24 3.71
C ASP A 152 13.68 -0.93 5.20
N GLU A 153 14.33 -1.82 5.95
CA GLU A 153 14.69 -1.56 7.37
C GLU A 153 15.63 -0.36 7.55
N ASP A 154 16.45 -0.06 6.54
CA ASP A 154 17.32 1.10 6.50
C ASP A 154 16.53 2.41 6.31
N GLU A 155 15.53 2.41 5.42
CA GLU A 155 14.61 3.53 5.22
C GLU A 155 13.73 3.76 6.45
N TYR A 156 13.25 2.68 7.10
CA TYR A 156 12.58 2.73 8.39
C TYR A 156 13.42 3.41 9.46
N ALA A 157 14.67 2.94 9.63
CA ALA A 157 15.60 3.52 10.60
C ALA A 157 15.90 4.99 10.28
N HIS A 158 15.95 5.37 8.99
CA HIS A 158 16.10 6.75 8.58
C HIS A 158 14.88 7.61 8.92
N GLY A 159 13.66 7.13 8.64
CA GLY A 159 12.41 7.78 9.01
C GLY A 159 12.29 8.02 10.51
N ARG A 160 12.73 7.04 11.33
CA ARG A 160 12.82 7.21 12.79
C ARG A 160 13.80 8.32 13.19
N ARG A 161 15.02 8.33 12.62
CA ARG A 161 16.03 9.38 12.91
C ARG A 161 15.52 10.78 12.57
N LEU A 162 14.69 10.90 11.54
CA LEU A 162 14.09 12.17 11.11
C LEU A 162 12.78 12.53 11.84
N GLY A 163 12.32 11.69 12.76
CA GLY A 163 11.07 11.92 13.51
C GLY A 163 9.81 11.84 12.64
N ILE A 164 9.87 11.10 11.52
CA ILE A 164 8.68 10.75 10.74
C ILE A 164 7.88 9.67 11.48
N ILE A 165 8.59 8.72 12.08
CA ILE A 165 8.06 7.65 12.91
C ILE A 165 8.57 7.90 14.32
N ASP A 166 7.69 8.31 15.22
CA ASP A 166 8.02 8.52 16.63
C ASP A 166 8.06 7.20 17.42
N ASP A 167 8.37 7.27 18.71
CA ASP A 167 8.47 6.06 19.56
C ASP A 167 7.12 5.35 19.77
N ALA A 168 6.01 6.09 19.73
CA ALA A 168 4.69 5.48 19.85
C ALA A 168 4.33 4.73 18.56
N GLU A 169 4.60 5.32 17.40
CA GLU A 169 4.43 4.66 16.11
C GLU A 169 5.37 3.46 15.97
N HIS A 170 6.61 3.57 16.44
CA HIS A 170 7.55 2.45 16.46
C HIS A 170 7.02 1.27 17.27
N ALA A 171 6.48 1.52 18.48
CA ALA A 171 5.86 0.46 19.28
C ALA A 171 4.66 -0.21 18.57
N HIS A 172 3.87 0.57 17.82
CA HIS A 172 2.80 0.02 16.99
C HIS A 172 3.32 -0.83 15.82
N VAL A 173 4.43 -0.41 15.18
CA VAL A 173 5.08 -1.20 14.13
C VAL A 173 5.63 -2.51 14.71
N ASP A 174 6.28 -2.50 15.86
CA ASP A 174 6.81 -3.72 16.48
C ASP A 174 5.69 -4.72 16.78
N ALA A 175 4.59 -4.26 17.39
CA ALA A 175 3.41 -5.11 17.60
C ALA A 175 2.79 -5.60 16.28
N ALA A 176 2.76 -4.74 15.25
CA ALA A 176 2.27 -5.12 13.93
C ALA A 176 3.16 -6.18 13.26
N ARG A 177 4.48 -6.12 13.45
CA ARG A 177 5.44 -7.10 12.90
C ARG A 177 5.15 -8.48 13.47
N GLU A 178 4.95 -8.57 14.78
CA GLU A 178 4.54 -9.81 15.46
C GLU A 178 3.20 -10.32 14.93
N GLN A 179 2.20 -9.44 14.79
CA GLN A 179 0.89 -9.79 14.25
C GLN A 179 0.96 -10.32 12.81
N ALA A 180 1.74 -9.68 11.93
CA ALA A 180 1.90 -10.11 10.55
C ALA A 180 2.56 -11.50 10.45
N LEU A 181 3.58 -11.75 11.27
CA LEU A 181 4.25 -13.04 11.35
C LEU A 181 3.35 -14.13 11.95
N ALA A 182 2.56 -13.81 12.97
CA ALA A 182 1.56 -14.71 13.53
C ALA A 182 0.50 -15.08 12.48
N LEU A 183 -0.01 -14.09 11.73
CA LEU A 183 -0.99 -14.30 10.66
C LEU A 183 -0.44 -15.25 9.58
N LEU A 184 0.85 -15.11 9.24
CA LEU A 184 1.54 -16.01 8.31
C LEU A 184 1.71 -17.44 8.88
N ALA A 185 2.17 -17.55 10.13
CA ALA A 185 2.44 -18.82 10.80
C ALA A 185 1.17 -19.63 11.03
N GLU A 186 0.08 -18.96 11.42
CA GLU A 186 -1.22 -19.57 11.69
C GLU A 186 -2.04 -19.82 10.41
N ARG A 187 -1.54 -19.38 9.24
CA ARG A 187 -2.28 -19.39 7.96
C ARG A 187 -3.66 -18.76 8.14
N ALA A 188 -3.68 -17.55 8.68
CA ALA A 188 -4.89 -16.78 8.92
C ALA A 188 -5.06 -15.62 7.92
N GLY A 189 -6.22 -14.96 7.96
CA GLY A 189 -6.53 -13.85 7.05
C GLY A 189 -6.38 -14.25 5.58
N PRO A 190 -5.74 -13.44 4.72
CA PRO A 190 -5.50 -13.79 3.32
C PRO A 190 -4.75 -15.11 3.10
N PHE A 191 -3.87 -15.50 4.03
CA PHE A 191 -3.07 -16.72 3.90
C PHE A 191 -3.89 -18.00 4.16
N ALA A 192 -5.03 -17.92 4.85
CA ALA A 192 -5.94 -19.05 5.04
C ALA A 192 -6.54 -19.53 3.72
N GLU A 193 -6.71 -18.60 2.78
CA GLU A 193 -7.30 -18.83 1.47
C GLU A 193 -6.26 -18.55 0.36
N ALA A 194 -4.99 -18.86 0.60
CA ALA A 194 -3.87 -18.52 -0.28
C ALA A 194 -4.08 -18.97 -1.74
N GLU A 195 -4.67 -20.15 -1.96
CA GLU A 195 -4.99 -20.64 -3.31
C GLU A 195 -6.05 -19.77 -4.00
N ARG A 196 -7.11 -19.36 -3.27
CA ARG A 196 -8.15 -18.47 -3.80
C ARG A 196 -7.57 -17.09 -4.13
N TRP A 197 -6.68 -16.59 -3.29
CA TRP A 197 -5.95 -15.36 -3.54
C TRP A 197 -5.05 -15.50 -4.77
N ALA A 198 -4.27 -16.57 -4.91
CA ALA A 198 -3.42 -16.82 -6.08
C ALA A 198 -4.23 -16.94 -7.39
N ALA A 199 -5.44 -17.52 -7.32
CA ALA A 199 -6.34 -17.68 -8.46
C ALA A 199 -7.22 -16.44 -8.73
N TRP A 200 -7.21 -15.42 -7.85
CA TRP A 200 -8.05 -14.25 -8.01
C TRP A 200 -7.79 -13.54 -9.34
N ARG A 201 -8.84 -13.01 -9.96
CA ARG A 201 -8.79 -12.17 -11.17
C ARG A 201 -9.79 -11.03 -11.01
N ARG A 202 -9.44 -9.85 -11.53
CA ARG A 202 -10.38 -8.73 -11.61
C ARG A 202 -11.48 -8.99 -12.65
N ASP A 203 -12.63 -8.36 -12.48
CA ASP A 203 -13.63 -8.29 -13.54
C ASP A 203 -13.05 -7.52 -14.75
N PRO A 204 -13.03 -8.12 -15.97
CA PRO A 204 -12.51 -7.47 -17.16
C PRO A 204 -13.34 -6.25 -17.59
N ALA A 205 -14.62 -6.17 -17.19
CA ALA A 205 -15.50 -5.05 -17.52
C ALA A 205 -15.26 -3.81 -16.66
N TRP A 206 -14.49 -3.91 -15.56
CA TRP A 206 -14.21 -2.74 -14.73
C TRP A 206 -13.26 -1.76 -15.43
N PRO A 207 -13.62 -0.46 -15.47
CA PRO A 207 -12.70 0.54 -16.00
C PRO A 207 -11.51 0.72 -15.06
N THR A 208 -10.37 1.12 -15.61
CA THR A 208 -9.17 1.42 -14.81
C THR A 208 -9.49 2.46 -13.72
N PRO A 209 -9.09 2.25 -12.45
CA PRO A 209 -9.37 3.19 -11.37
C PRO A 209 -8.69 4.54 -11.63
N SER A 210 -9.46 5.61 -11.56
CA SER A 210 -8.97 6.97 -11.81
C SER A 210 -9.15 7.86 -10.58
N LEU A 211 -8.20 8.77 -10.39
CA LEU A 211 -8.32 9.84 -9.41
C LEU A 211 -9.14 10.99 -10.02
N PRO A 212 -10.03 11.65 -9.26
CA PRO A 212 -10.69 12.86 -9.73
C PRO A 212 -9.65 13.93 -10.04
N ALA A 213 -9.97 14.79 -11.02
CA ALA A 213 -9.18 15.99 -11.29
C ALA A 213 -9.04 16.81 -10.00
N PRO A 214 -7.90 17.48 -9.78
CA PRO A 214 -7.79 18.41 -8.65
C PRO A 214 -8.87 19.49 -8.81
N PRO A 215 -9.47 19.99 -7.71
CA PRO A 215 -10.36 21.13 -7.81
C PRO A 215 -9.61 22.28 -8.48
N THR A 216 -10.25 22.90 -9.47
CA THR A 216 -9.78 24.12 -10.15
C THR A 216 -9.67 25.29 -9.18
#